data_AF-A0A8J2KB31-F1
#
_entry.id   AF-A0A8J2KB31-F1
#
_cell.length_a   1.000
_cell.length_b   1.000
_cell.length_c   1.000
_cell.angle_alpha   90.00
_cell.angle_beta   90.00
_cell.angle_gamma   90.00
#
_symmetry.space_group_name_H-M   'P 1'
#
loop_
_entity.id
_entity.type
_entity.pdbx_description
1 polymer ?
#
loop_
_entity_poly.entity_id
_entity_poly.type
_entity_poly.pdbx_seq_one_letter_code
_entity_poly.pdbx_strand_id
1 'polypeptide(L)'
;PSPAILGRNIFRLAFKDSEIVGKSLTGRVCNANKDLPAKPRVDSVKLDAVINYCLTTLGESSKRSGLKFDSGAIRFKITKSLGEYIREISRKQNQPSENGAVDAD
;
A
#
# COMPACT_ATOMS: atom_id res chain seq x y z
N PRO A 1 -0.65 -12.00 -13.26
CA PRO A 1 0.04 -11.43 -12.08
C PRO A 1 -0.84 -11.61 -10.83
N SER A 2 -0.25 -11.81 -9.64
CA SER A 2 -1.06 -11.91 -8.42
C SER A 2 -1.70 -10.55 -8.08
N PRO A 3 -2.88 -10.51 -7.43
CA PRO A 3 -3.52 -9.25 -7.05
C PRO A 3 -2.65 -8.34 -6.20
N ALA A 4 -1.85 -8.92 -5.30
CA ALA A 4 -0.92 -8.19 -4.45
C ALA A 4 0.19 -7.49 -5.25
N ILE A 5 0.79 -8.19 -6.22
CA ILE A 5 1.87 -7.63 -7.06
C ILE A 5 1.32 -6.51 -7.94
N LEU A 6 0.18 -6.75 -8.61
CA LEU A 6 -0.45 -5.73 -9.46
C LEU A 6 -0.80 -4.49 -8.63
N GLY A 7 -1.46 -4.68 -7.48
CA GLY A 7 -1.83 -3.60 -6.58
C GLY A 7 -0.63 -2.74 -6.16
N ARG A 8 0.46 -3.36 -5.70
CA ARG A 8 1.68 -2.64 -5.30
C ARG A 8 2.31 -1.88 -6.47
N ASN A 9 2.36 -2.47 -7.66
CA ASN A 9 2.95 -1.82 -8.83
C ASN A 9 2.16 -0.59 -9.26
N ILE A 10 0.84 -0.71 -9.38
CA ILE A 10 -0.02 0.45 -9.75
C ILE A 10 0.03 1.52 -8.66
N PHE A 11 0.05 1.12 -7.39
CA PHE A 11 0.16 2.06 -6.27
C PHE A 11 1.46 2.87 -6.31
N ARG A 12 2.61 2.25 -6.63
CA ARG A 12 3.90 2.95 -6.80
C ARG A 12 3.91 3.96 -7.94
N LEU A 13 3.14 3.70 -8.99
CA LEU A 13 3.01 4.64 -10.11
C LEU A 13 2.11 5.83 -9.76
N ALA A 14 1.09 5.59 -8.91
CA ALA A 14 0.10 6.60 -8.55
C ALA A 14 0.51 7.48 -7.36
N PHE A 15 1.40 7.00 -6.49
CA PHE A 15 1.82 7.67 -5.27
C PHE A 15 3.34 7.76 -5.17
N LYS A 16 3.84 8.95 -4.83
CA LYS A 16 5.23 9.14 -4.44
C LYS A 16 5.46 8.69 -2.99
N ASP A 17 6.67 8.26 -2.66
CA ASP A 17 7.02 7.86 -1.29
C ASP A 17 6.73 8.98 -0.28
N SER A 18 7.01 10.24 -0.62
CA SER A 18 6.68 11.40 0.24
C SER A 18 5.18 11.60 0.49
N GLU A 19 4.31 11.15 -0.42
CA GLU A 19 2.86 11.20 -0.23
C GLU A 19 2.35 10.08 0.70
N ILE A 20 3.17 9.06 0.94
CA ILE A 20 2.84 7.83 1.67
C ILE A 20 3.41 7.83 3.08
N VAL A 21 4.63 8.37 3.26
CA VAL A 21 5.33 8.40 4.55
C VAL A 21 4.48 9.10 5.61
N GLY A 22 4.41 8.50 6.79
CA GLY A 22 3.63 9.04 7.91
C GLY A 22 2.11 8.86 7.77
N LYS A 23 1.61 8.35 6.64
CA LYS A 23 0.19 8.10 6.40
C LYS A 23 -0.19 6.64 6.65
N SER A 24 -1.49 6.38 6.63
CA SER A 24 -2.07 5.04 6.72
C SER A 24 -3.05 4.79 5.57
N LEU A 25 -3.35 3.51 5.32
CA LEU A 25 -4.29 3.14 4.27
C LEU A 25 -5.74 3.55 4.60
N THR A 26 -6.12 3.49 5.88
CA THR A 26 -7.52 3.62 6.35
C THR A 26 -7.77 4.86 7.19
N GLY A 27 -6.74 5.54 7.69
CA GLY A 27 -6.89 6.66 8.62
C GLY A 27 -7.32 6.25 10.03
N ARG A 28 -7.36 4.95 10.34
CA ARG A 28 -7.88 4.43 11.63
C ARG A 28 -6.76 4.10 12.59
N VAL A 29 -7.03 4.34 13.88
CA VAL A 29 -6.21 3.84 14.99
C VAL A 29 -6.30 2.33 15.03
N CYS A 30 -5.18 1.64 15.24
CA CYS A 30 -5.20 0.20 15.49
C CYS A 30 -5.44 -0.05 16.98
N ASN A 31 -6.22 -1.07 17.32
CA ASN A 31 -6.54 -1.40 18.73
C ASN A 31 -5.29 -1.59 19.61
N ALA A 32 -4.19 -2.08 19.02
CA ALA A 32 -2.92 -2.26 19.73
C ALA A 32 -2.22 -0.93 20.10
N ASN A 33 -2.51 0.16 19.39
CA ASN A 33 -1.91 1.48 19.62
C ASN A 33 -3.01 2.53 19.82
N LYS A 34 -4.02 2.20 20.63
CA LYS A 34 -5.17 3.07 20.90
C LYS A 34 -4.79 4.44 21.46
N ASP A 35 -3.63 4.52 22.12
CA ASP A 35 -3.13 5.73 22.78
C ASP A 35 -2.28 6.61 21.82
N LEU A 36 -1.99 6.12 20.61
CA LEU A 36 -1.28 6.90 19.59
C LEU A 36 -2.27 7.60 18.64
N PRO A 37 -1.96 8.84 18.21
CA PRO A 37 -2.81 9.55 17.26
C PRO A 37 -2.91 8.79 15.94
N ALA A 38 -4.11 8.81 15.34
CA ALA A 38 -4.36 8.20 14.06
C ALA A 38 -3.49 8.84 12.97
N LYS A 39 -2.77 8.03 12.20
CA LYS A 39 -2.07 8.53 11.01
C LYS A 39 -3.08 8.93 9.95
N PRO A 40 -2.91 10.10 9.29
CA PRO A 40 -3.83 10.54 8.25
C PRO A 40 -3.93 9.51 7.14
N ARG A 41 -5.10 9.42 6.51
CA ARG A 41 -5.31 8.51 5.38
C ARG A 41 -4.49 9.02 4.17
N VAL A 42 -3.98 8.10 3.36
CA VAL A 42 -3.55 8.45 1.99
C VAL A 42 -4.73 8.99 1.18
N ASP A 43 -4.45 9.68 0.08
CA ASP A 43 -5.48 10.20 -0.82
C ASP A 43 -6.47 9.08 -1.19
N SER A 44 -7.70 9.20 -0.68
CA SER A 44 -8.71 8.16 -0.81
C SER A 44 -9.19 8.02 -2.25
N VAL A 45 -9.24 9.11 -3.00
CA VAL A 45 -9.70 9.11 -4.39
C VAL A 45 -8.69 8.39 -5.26
N LYS A 46 -7.39 8.70 -5.12
CA LYS A 46 -6.32 7.98 -5.81
C LYS A 46 -6.29 6.50 -5.41
N LEU A 47 -6.42 6.19 -4.13
CA LEU A 47 -6.40 4.81 -3.64
C LEU A 47 -7.57 3.98 -4.22
N ASP A 48 -8.78 4.54 -4.20
CA ASP A 48 -9.96 3.86 -4.74
C ASP A 48 -9.84 3.67 -6.26
N ALA A 49 -9.28 4.65 -6.98
CA ALA A 49 -8.96 4.51 -8.40
C ALA A 49 -7.97 3.37 -8.68
N VAL A 50 -6.89 3.25 -7.89
CA VAL A 50 -5.92 2.15 -7.99
C VAL A 50 -6.59 0.79 -7.77
N ILE A 51 -7.42 0.66 -6.73
CA ILE A 51 -8.13 -0.58 -6.42
C ILE A 51 -9.09 -0.94 -7.54
N ASN A 52 -9.88 0.02 -8.01
CA ASN A 52 -10.86 -0.20 -9.08
C ASN A 52 -10.17 -0.60 -10.39
N TYR A 53 -9.05 0.05 -10.76
CA TYR A 53 -8.25 -0.33 -11.92
C TYR A 53 -7.76 -1.79 -11.83
N CYS A 54 -7.25 -2.19 -10.66
CA CYS A 54 -6.80 -3.56 -10.44
C CYS A 54 -7.96 -4.56 -10.54
N LEU A 55 -9.12 -4.24 -9.97
CA LEU A 55 -10.32 -5.09 -10.04
C LEU A 55 -10.81 -5.26 -11.47
N THR A 56 -10.87 -4.19 -12.27
CA THR A 56 -11.25 -4.25 -13.68
C THR A 56 -10.28 -5.12 -14.48
N THR A 57 -8.97 -4.86 -14.34
CA THR A 57 -7.92 -5.59 -15.07
C THR A 57 -7.93 -7.10 -14.76
N LEU A 58 -8.06 -7.46 -13.48
CA LEU A 58 -8.13 -8.86 -13.04
C LEU A 58 -9.47 -9.50 -13.41
N GLY A 59 -10.56 -8.74 -13.36
CA GLY A 59 -11.90 -9.18 -13.74
C GLY A 59 -11.98 -9.54 -15.22
N GLU A 60 -11.46 -8.69 -16.10
CA GLU A 60 -11.35 -8.99 -17.53
C GLU A 60 -10.50 -10.22 -17.80
N SER A 61 -9.38 -10.37 -17.08
CA SER A 61 -8.52 -11.54 -17.19
C SER A 61 -9.25 -12.82 -16.74
N SER A 62 -10.06 -12.74 -15.68
CA SER A 62 -10.87 -13.85 -15.18
C SER A 62 -11.99 -14.23 -16.13
N LYS A 63 -12.63 -13.24 -16.77
CA LYS A 63 -13.67 -13.48 -17.80
C LYS A 63 -13.09 -14.27 -18.97
N ARG A 64 -11.87 -13.92 -19.43
CA ARG A 64 -11.19 -14.63 -20.52
C ARG A 64 -10.81 -16.06 -20.16
N SER A 65 -10.50 -16.33 -18.90
CA SER A 65 -10.11 -17.67 -18.43
C SER A 65 -11.28 -18.55 -17.97
N GLY A 66 -12.51 -18.00 -17.92
CA GLY A 66 -13.69 -18.71 -17.40
C GLY A 66 -13.66 -18.98 -15.89
N LEU A 67 -12.68 -18.43 -15.16
CA LEU A 67 -12.54 -18.63 -13.72
C LEU A 67 -13.48 -17.70 -12.94
N LYS A 68 -13.97 -18.18 -11.80
CA LYS A 68 -14.81 -17.39 -10.88
C LYS A 68 -14.02 -16.19 -10.34
N PHE A 69 -14.55 -15.00 -10.60
CA PHE A 69 -13.98 -13.75 -10.11
C PHE A 69 -14.65 -13.32 -8.81
N ASP A 70 -13.90 -13.34 -7.70
CA ASP A 70 -14.33 -12.82 -6.41
C ASP A 70 -13.71 -11.45 -6.15
N SER A 71 -14.45 -10.39 -6.47
CA SER A 71 -14.02 -9.00 -6.32
C SER A 71 -13.75 -8.62 -4.86
N GLY A 72 -14.48 -9.20 -3.90
CA GLY A 72 -14.30 -8.94 -2.47
C GLY A 72 -13.00 -9.51 -1.95
N ALA A 73 -12.74 -10.79 -2.24
CA ALA A 73 -11.50 -11.47 -1.85
C ALA A 73 -10.27 -10.83 -2.51
N ILE A 74 -10.38 -10.41 -3.78
CA ILE A 74 -9.31 -9.74 -4.51
C ILE A 74 -9.05 -8.35 -3.93
N ARG A 75 -10.10 -7.56 -3.66
CA ARG A 75 -9.99 -6.25 -3.01
C ARG A 75 -9.28 -6.38 -1.66
N PHE A 76 -9.66 -7.36 -0.83
CA PHE A 76 -9.02 -7.62 0.46
C PHE A 76 -7.53 -7.94 0.33
N LYS A 77 -7.15 -8.80 -0.64
CA LYS A 77 -5.74 -9.13 -0.90
C LYS A 77 -4.94 -7.89 -1.32
N ILE A 78 -5.50 -7.04 -2.17
CA ILE A 78 -4.88 -5.79 -2.60
C ILE A 78 -4.71 -4.85 -1.40
N THR A 79 -5.78 -4.54 -0.67
CA THR A 79 -5.73 -3.58 0.45
C THR A 79 -4.80 -4.04 1.56
N LYS A 80 -4.82 -5.32 1.93
CA LYS A 80 -3.86 -5.88 2.90
C LYS A 80 -2.42 -5.67 2.44
N SER A 81 -2.14 -6.01 1.18
CA SER A 81 -0.80 -5.90 0.59
C SER A 81 -0.30 -4.46 0.51
N LEU A 82 -1.19 -3.50 0.22
CA LEU A 82 -0.89 -2.07 0.23
C LEU A 82 -0.62 -1.53 1.64
N GLY A 83 -1.42 -1.95 2.62
CA GLY A 83 -1.22 -1.56 4.02
C GLY A 83 0.14 -2.00 4.56
N GLU A 84 0.60 -3.20 4.21
CA GLU A 84 1.95 -3.69 4.50
C GLU A 84 3.03 -2.85 3.81
N TYR A 85 2.82 -2.50 2.53
CA TYR A 85 3.75 -1.71 1.75
C TYR A 85 3.96 -0.30 2.32
N ILE A 86 2.89 0.38 2.73
CA ILE A 86 2.96 1.71 3.38
C ILE A 86 3.80 1.64 4.67
N ARG A 87 3.63 0.58 5.46
CA ARG A 87 4.42 0.35 6.68
C ARG A 87 5.89 0.06 6.36
N GLU A 88 6.16 -0.66 5.28
CA GLU A 88 7.52 -0.93 4.81
C GLU A 88 8.25 0.36 4.41
N ILE A 89 7.63 1.22 3.59
CA ILE A 89 8.20 2.52 3.21
C ILE A 89 8.46 3.36 4.47
N SER A 90 7.49 3.42 5.39
CA SER A 90 7.63 4.19 6.62
C SER A 90 8.80 3.70 7.49
N ARG A 91 9.12 2.39 7.47
CA ARG A 91 10.28 1.84 8.18
C ARG A 91 11.60 2.18 7.49
N LYS A 92 11.65 2.10 6.17
CA LYS A 92 12.86 2.44 5.39
C LYS A 92 13.29 3.89 5.57
N GLN A 93 12.34 4.81 5.72
CA GLN A 93 12.61 6.23 5.91
C GLN A 93 13.01 6.59 7.36
N ASN A 94 12.69 5.72 8.33
CA ASN A 94 13.05 5.91 9.75
C ASN A 94 14.34 5.17 10.15
N GLN A 95 15.03 4.51 9.22
CA GLN A 95 16.37 3.99 9.48
C GLN A 95 17.36 5.15 9.37
N PRO A 96 18.11 5.50 10.43
CA PRO A 96 19.21 6.45 10.29
C PRO A 96 20.22 5.86 9.30
N SER A 97 20.66 6.66 8.34
CA SER A 97 21.81 6.31 7.51
C SER A 97 23.03 6.18 8.43
N GLU A 98 23.36 4.97 8.86
CA GLU A 98 24.70 4.62 9.31
C GLU A 98 25.63 4.73 8.10
N ASN A 99 26.17 5.93 7.88
CA ASN A 99 27.38 6.19 7.11
C ASN A 99 27.95 7.52 7.60
N GLY A 100 28.62 7.45 8.76
CA GLY A 100 29.30 8.56 9.41
C GLY A 100 30.43 8.04 10.30
N ALA A 101 31.28 7.18 9.74
CA ALA A 101 32.59 6.83 10.26
C ALA A 101 33.53 7.06 9.05
N VAL A 102 34.60 7.83 9.11
CA VAL A 102 35.58 8.13 10.15
C VAL A 102 36.27 9.44 9.74
N ASP A 103 36.68 10.27 10.70
CA ASP A 103 37.92 11.06 10.65
C ASP A 103 38.05 11.79 11.99
N ALA A 104 38.92 11.27 12.85
CA ALA A 104 39.47 11.97 13.99
C ALA A 104 40.98 11.70 13.96
N ASP A 105 41.72 12.72 13.52
CA ASP A 105 43.17 12.89 13.68
C ASP A 105 43.60 12.80 15.15
#